data_AF-A0A1G2XC26-F1
#
_entry.id   AF-A0A1G2XC26-F1
#
_cell.length_a   1.000
_cell.length_b   1.000
_cell.length_c   1.000
_cell.angle_alpha   90.00
_cell.angle_beta   90.00
_cell.angle_gamma   90.00
#
_symmetry.space_group_name_H-M   'P 1'
#
loop_
_entity.id
_entity.type
_entity.pdbx_description
1 polymer ?
#
loop_
_entity_poly.entity_id
_entity_poly.type
_entity_poly.pdbx_seq_one_letter_code
_entity_poly.pdbx_strand_id
1 'polypeptide(L)'
;MPTKVIDFLLHAFAKINEKGHIDLIIVGKGTSEGELKSLTKELHIEAQLSFVGTRNHDEIPLWLNACDVFCLPSNLEGFPTVVV
;
A
#
# COMPACT_ATOMS: atom_id res chain seq x y z
N MET A 1 -14.75 -5.46 -6.56
CA MET A 1 -14.80 -5.85 -5.14
C MET A 1 -13.41 -6.34 -4.74
N PRO A 2 -12.69 -5.85 -3.71
CA PRO A 2 -12.65 -4.54 -3.06
C PRO A 2 -11.35 -3.80 -3.48
N THR A 3 -11.36 -3.09 -4.61
CA THR A 3 -10.21 -2.28 -5.06
C THR A 3 -10.17 -0.89 -4.41
N LYS A 4 -11.34 -0.46 -3.88
CA LYS A 4 -11.66 0.88 -3.38
C LYS A 4 -10.95 1.35 -2.10
N VAL A 5 -10.01 0.57 -1.56
CA VAL A 5 -9.27 0.97 -0.36
C VAL A 5 -7.82 1.30 -0.68
N ILE A 6 -7.19 0.57 -1.60
CA ILE A 6 -5.80 0.83 -1.98
C ILE A 6 -5.72 2.05 -2.92
N ASP A 7 -6.66 2.21 -3.85
CA ASP A 7 -6.82 3.45 -4.63
C ASP A 7 -7.01 4.69 -3.73
N PHE A 8 -7.81 4.59 -2.67
CA PHE A 8 -7.97 5.67 -1.69
C PHE A 8 -6.65 5.98 -0.97
N LEU A 9 -5.89 4.95 -0.59
CA LEU A 9 -4.55 5.11 -0.03
C LEU A 9 -3.62 5.80 -1.03
N LEU A 10 -3.66 5.44 -2.32
CA LEU A 10 -2.85 6.09 -3.36
C LEU A 10 -3.22 7.57 -3.53
N HIS A 11 -4.51 7.91 -3.55
CA HIS A 11 -4.97 9.30 -3.61
C HIS A 11 -4.57 10.10 -2.36
N ALA A 12 -4.66 9.50 -1.17
CA ALA A 12 -4.22 10.13 0.06
C ALA A 12 -2.70 10.34 0.06
N PHE A 13 -1.94 9.32 -0.36
CA PHE A 13 -0.50 9.38 -0.48
C PHE A 13 -0.05 10.48 -1.44
N ALA A 14 -0.68 10.59 -2.63
CA ALA A 14 -0.37 11.65 -3.58
C ALA A 14 -0.47 13.06 -2.96
N LYS A 15 -1.48 13.30 -2.11
CA LYS A 15 -1.66 14.60 -1.42
C LYS A 15 -0.64 14.87 -0.32
N ILE A 16 -0.15 13.83 0.36
CA ILE A 16 0.82 13.98 1.45
C ILE A 16 2.25 14.06 0.89
N ASN A 17 2.51 13.34 -0.19
CA ASN A 17 3.80 13.31 -0.87
C ASN A 17 4.22 14.69 -1.40
N GLU A 18 3.27 15.56 -1.76
CA GLU A 18 3.57 16.97 -2.08
C GLU A 18 4.25 17.75 -0.93
N LYS A 19 4.14 17.25 0.31
CA LYS A 19 4.61 17.91 1.53
C LYS A 19 5.87 17.27 2.12
N GLY A 20 6.37 16.16 1.58
CA GLY A 20 7.58 15.51 2.09
C GLY A 20 8.00 14.28 1.28
N HIS A 21 9.28 13.91 1.41
CA HIS A 21 9.82 12.69 0.81
C HIS A 21 9.35 11.46 1.59
N ILE A 22 8.23 10.88 1.18
CA ILE A 22 7.68 9.66 1.76
C ILE A 22 7.73 8.57 0.69
N ASP A 23 8.14 7.36 1.07
CA ASP A 23 8.08 6.18 0.21
C ASP A 23 6.92 5.27 0.66
N LEU A 24 6.16 4.77 -0.31
CA LEU A 24 5.05 3.83 -0.08
C LEU A 24 5.43 2.44 -0.57
N ILE A 25 5.42 1.47 0.35
CA ILE A 25 5.68 0.07 0.02
C ILE A 25 4.36 -0.71 0.10
N ILE A 26 3.98 -1.35 -1.00
CA ILE A 26 2.80 -2.21 -1.07
C ILE A 26 3.27 -3.67 -1.11
N VAL A 27 3.03 -4.38 0.00
CA VAL A 27 3.29 -5.81 0.15
C VAL A 27 2.01 -6.60 -0.16
N GLY A 28 2.13 -7.61 -1.02
CA GLY A 28 1.02 -8.43 -1.50
C GLY A 28 0.84 -8.35 -3.01
N LYS A 29 0.17 -9.36 -3.56
CA LYS A 29 -0.21 -9.41 -4.97
C LYS A 29 -1.73 -9.52 -5.08
N GLY A 30 -2.33 -8.68 -5.91
CA GLY A 30 -3.75 -8.69 -6.18
C GLY A 30 -4.03 -8.66 -7.67
N THR A 31 -5.22 -9.08 -8.07
CA THR A 31 -5.69 -9.03 -9.47
C THR A 31 -5.70 -7.60 -10.03
N SER A 32 -5.77 -6.60 -9.15
CA SER A 32 -5.85 -5.18 -9.51
C SER A 32 -4.51 -4.44 -9.48
N GLU A 33 -3.38 -5.16 -9.37
CA GLU A 33 -2.05 -4.53 -9.41
C GLU A 33 -1.83 -3.71 -10.68
N GLY A 34 -2.35 -4.16 -11.83
CA GLY A 34 -2.27 -3.43 -13.10
C GLY A 34 -3.06 -2.11 -13.10
N GLU A 35 -4.26 -2.10 -12.52
CA GLU A 35 -5.08 -0.91 -12.35
C GLU A 35 -4.41 0.08 -11.40
N LEU A 36 -3.89 -0.41 -10.27
CA LEU A 36 -3.18 0.41 -9.27
C LEU A 36 -1.90 1.01 -9.84
N LYS A 37 -1.10 0.24 -10.59
CA LYS A 37 0.09 0.76 -11.30
C LYS A 37 -0.25 1.82 -12.36
N SER A 38 -1.44 1.75 -12.95
CA SER A 38 -1.89 2.78 -13.89
C SER A 38 -2.27 4.05 -13.12
N LEU A 39 -2.99 3.90 -12.00
CA LEU A 39 -3.35 5.00 -11.12
C LEU A 39 -2.12 5.70 -10.52
N THR A 40 -1.07 4.97 -10.15
CA THR A 40 0.17 5.59 -9.64
C THR A 40 0.83 6.49 -10.67
N LYS A 41 0.78 6.12 -11.96
CA LYS A 41 1.31 6.94 -13.05
C LYS A 41 0.44 8.17 -13.29
N GLU A 42 -0.88 8.01 -13.25
CA GLU A 42 -1.82 9.13 -13.35
C GLU A 42 -1.60 10.16 -12.22
N LEU A 43 -1.31 9.66 -11.02
CA LEU A 43 -1.00 10.48 -9.84
C LEU A 43 0.47 10.95 -9.76
N HIS A 44 1.33 10.54 -10.70
CA HIS A 44 2.77 10.89 -10.73
C HIS A 44 3.54 10.52 -9.45
N ILE A 45 3.18 9.40 -8.82
CA ILE A 45 3.77 8.91 -7.56
C ILE A 45 4.55 7.61 -7.73
N GLU A 46 4.69 7.11 -8.96
CA GLU A 46 5.32 5.82 -9.24
C GLU A 46 6.78 5.73 -8.80
N ALA A 47 7.50 6.86 -8.76
CA ALA A 47 8.90 6.91 -8.35
C ALA A 47 9.11 6.63 -6.87
N GLN A 48 8.08 6.89 -6.05
CA GLN A 48 8.11 6.74 -4.59
C GLN A 48 7.24 5.58 -4.12
N LEU A 49 6.89 4.69 -5.04
CA LEU A 49 6.04 3.56 -4.74
C LEU A 49 6.65 2.24 -5.20
N SER A 50 6.76 1.31 -4.27
CA SER A 50 7.29 -0.04 -4.51
C SER A 50 6.24 -1.10 -4.29
N PHE A 51 5.81 -1.73 -5.38
CA PHE A 51 5.04 -2.98 -5.32
C PHE A 51 6.01 -4.15 -5.15
N VAL A 52 6.16 -4.65 -3.92
CA VAL A 52 7.08 -5.75 -3.62
C VAL A 52 6.46 -7.13 -3.84
N GLY A 53 5.16 -7.20 -4.17
CA GLY A 53 4.45 -8.45 -4.44
C GLY A 53 4.23 -9.28 -3.18
N THR A 54 3.75 -10.52 -3.35
CA THR A 54 3.56 -11.46 -2.23
C THR A 54 4.89 -11.79 -1.58
N ARG A 55 4.95 -11.71 -0.25
CA ARG A 55 6.10 -12.07 0.58
C ARG A 55 5.74 -13.21 1.52
N ASN A 56 6.74 -13.96 1.96
CA ASN A 56 6.53 -15.00 2.95
C ASN A 56 6.10 -14.36 4.28
N HIS A 57 5.29 -15.08 5.06
CA HIS A 57 4.79 -14.57 6.34
C HIS A 57 5.93 -14.14 7.28
N ASP A 58 7.03 -14.90 7.27
CA ASP A 58 8.23 -14.62 8.07
C ASP A 58 8.97 -13.34 7.66
N GLU A 59 8.75 -12.86 6.42
CA GLU A 59 9.31 -11.59 5.94
C GLU A 59 8.45 -10.38 6.33
N ILE A 60 7.17 -10.58 6.68
CA ILE A 60 6.26 -9.48 7.01
C ILE A 60 6.77 -8.66 8.21
N PRO A 61 7.23 -9.27 9.33
CA PRO A 61 7.84 -8.50 10.41
C PRO A 61 9.04 -7.67 9.98
N LEU A 62 9.85 -8.14 9.02
CA LEU A 62 11.00 -7.38 8.51
C LEU A 62 10.54 -6.12 7.77
N TRP A 63 9.52 -6.24 6.92
CA TRP A 63 8.94 -5.09 6.22
C TRP A 63 8.29 -4.10 7.17
N LEU A 64 7.57 -4.59 8.19
CA LEU A 64 6.96 -3.73 9.21
C LEU A 64 8.01 -2.98 10.02
N ASN A 65 9.11 -3.63 10.40
CA ASN A 65 10.20 -2.98 11.12
C ASN A 65 10.98 -1.97 10.26
N ALA A 66 10.95 -2.09 8.93
CA ALA A 66 11.61 -1.17 8.02
C ALA A 66 10.77 0.09 7.74
N CYS A 67 9.49 0.12 8.12
CA CYS A 67 8.58 1.23 7.86
C CYS A 67 8.33 2.07 9.11
N ASP A 68 8.34 3.40 8.96
CA ASP A 68 7.97 4.33 10.05
C ASP A 68 6.47 4.28 10.38
N VAL A 69 5.64 3.95 9.39
CA VAL A 69 4.18 3.94 9.49
C VAL A 69 3.62 2.71 8.79
N PHE A 70 2.69 2.02 9.45
CA PHE A 70 1.92 0.93 8.87
C PHE A 70 0.48 1.38 8.59
N CYS A 71 0.00 1.12 7.36
CA CYS A 71 -1.38 1.37 6.96
C CYS A 71 -2.07 0.04 6.66
N LEU A 72 -3.16 -0.26 7.38
CA LEU A 72 -4.06 -1.36 7.06
C LEU A 72 -5.35 -0.83 6.45
N PRO A 73 -5.42 -0.67 5.11
CA PRO A 73 -6.63 -0.24 4.42
C PRO A 73 -7.69 -1.35 4.46
N SER A 74 -8.52 -1.39 5.51
CA SER A 74 -9.69 -2.29 5.60
C SER A 74 -11.00 -1.52 5.42
N ASN A 75 -11.84 -1.97 4.49
CA ASN A 75 -13.25 -1.57 4.37
C ASN A 75 -14.21 -2.62 4.96
N LEU A 76 -13.71 -3.57 5.75
CA LEU A 76 -14.50 -4.64 6.36
C LEU A 76 -14.42 -4.53 7.89
N GLU A 77 -15.57 -4.25 8.52
CA GLU A 77 -15.86 -4.56 9.93
C GLU A 77 -15.91 -6.09 10.14
N GLY A 78 -14.83 -6.78 9.81
CA GLY A 78 -14.69 -8.21 9.96
C GLY A 78 -13.29 -8.51 10.47
N PHE A 79 -13.18 -8.59 11.80
CA PHE A 79 -12.06 -9.09 12.61
C PHE A 79 -10.63 -8.90 12.04
N PRO A 80 -9.80 -8.02 12.62
CA PRO A 80 -8.41 -7.89 12.18
C PRO A 80 -7.65 -9.20 12.42
N THR A 81 -7.24 -9.87 11.34
CA THR A 81 -6.35 -11.05 11.39
C THR A 81 -4.86 -10.67 11.47
N VAL A 82 -4.58 -9.40 11.81
CA VAL A 82 -3.24 -8.90 12.15
C VAL A 82 -3.34 -8.25 13.52
N VAL A 83 -3.62 -9.09 14.51
CA VAL A 83 -3.38 -8.78 15.92
C VAL A 83 -2.38 -9.82 16.38
N VAL A 84 -1.27 -9.33 16.94
CA VAL A 84 -0.17 -10.13 17.51
C VAL A 84 -0.70 -11.07 18.58
#